data_AF-A0A1Q3M557-F1
#
_entry.id   AF-A0A1Q3M557-F1
#
_cell.length_a   1.000
_cell.length_b   1.000
_cell.length_c   1.000
_cell.angle_alpha   90.00
_cell.angle_beta   90.00
_cell.angle_gamma   90.00
#
_symmetry.space_group_name_H-M   'P 1'
#
loop_
_entity.id
_entity.type
_entity.pdbx_description
1 polymer ?
#
loop_
_entity_poly.entity_id
_entity_poly.type
_entity_poly.pdbx_seq_one_letter_code
_entity_poly.pdbx_strand_id
1 'polypeptide(L)'
;ISLMFVMIGAIAVAFIPFQKALRNPKTLSGEAIALPKNNQIDKKLITGAILFGIGWGIAGICPAPAITLIGLGYFEVWYFIAAMLLGMLIHRLWAKQ
;
A
#
# COMPACT_ATOMS: atom_id res chain seq x y z
N ILE A 1 17.48 7.82 7.21
CA ILE A 1 17.83 8.54 5.95
C ILE A 1 17.73 7.64 4.72
N SER A 2 18.31 6.44 4.70
CA SER A 2 18.34 5.55 3.53
C SER A 2 16.96 5.25 2.94
N LEU A 3 16.00 4.85 3.78
CA LEU A 3 14.65 4.47 3.34
C LEU A 3 13.84 5.65 2.80
N MET A 4 14.02 6.83 3.39
CA MET A 4 13.42 8.08 2.91
C MET A 4 13.96 8.44 1.52
N PHE A 5 15.26 8.32 1.30
CA PHE A 5 15.88 8.57 0.00
C PHE A 5 15.40 7.59 -1.08
N VAL A 6 15.28 6.30 -0.73
CA VAL A 6 14.74 5.27 -1.64
C VAL A 6 13.27 5.51 -1.97
N MET A 7 12.44 5.83 -0.99
CA MET A 7 11.01 6.13 -1.22
C MET A 7 10.84 7.36 -2.11
N ILE A 8 11.59 8.43 -1.86
CA ILE A 8 11.54 9.65 -2.70
C ILE A 8 12.00 9.34 -4.13
N GLY A 9 13.09 8.59 -4.30
CA GLY A 9 13.56 8.16 -5.62
C GLY A 9 12.54 7.30 -6.36
N ALA A 10 11.93 6.33 -5.69
CA ALA A 10 10.90 5.47 -6.27
C ALA A 10 9.68 6.27 -6.72
N ILE A 11 9.22 7.23 -5.89
CA ILE A 11 8.09 8.12 -6.24
C ILE A 11 8.44 8.98 -7.45
N ALA A 12 9.64 9.56 -7.50
CA ALA A 12 10.06 10.39 -8.63
C ALA A 12 10.09 9.61 -9.95
N VAL A 13 10.59 8.36 -9.93
CA VAL A 13 10.61 7.48 -11.11
C VAL A 13 9.19 7.06 -11.50
N ALA A 14 8.32 6.75 -10.54
CA ALA A 14 6.94 6.37 -10.81
C ALA A 14 6.08 7.52 -11.36
N PHE A 15 6.44 8.78 -11.07
CA PHE A 15 5.67 9.95 -11.46
C PHE A 15 5.52 10.10 -12.98
N ILE A 16 6.60 9.88 -13.75
CA ILE A 16 6.64 10.06 -15.20
C ILE A 16 5.70 9.08 -15.94
N PRO A 17 5.81 7.74 -15.76
CA PRO A 17 4.90 6.79 -16.41
C PRO A 17 3.46 6.94 -15.92
N PHE A 18 3.26 7.29 -14.64
CA PHE A 18 1.92 7.47 -14.09
C PHE A 18 1.22 8.71 -14.68
N GLN A 19 1.92 9.84 -14.84
CA GLN A 19 1.38 11.01 -15.55
C GLN A 19 1.02 10.68 -17.01
N LYS A 20 1.85 9.90 -17.70
CA LYS A 20 1.58 9.47 -19.08
C LYS A 20 0.32 8.59 -19.14
N ALA A 21 0.17 7.66 -18.19
CA ALA A 21 -1.01 6.81 -18.07
C ALA A 21 -2.29 7.60 -17.74
N LEU A 22 -2.19 8.65 -16.92
CA LEU A 22 -3.32 9.54 -16.62
C LEU A 22 -3.78 10.36 -17.84
N ARG A 23 -2.84 10.87 -18.64
CA ARG A 23 -3.15 11.68 -19.83
C ARG A 23 -3.67 10.84 -20.99
N ASN A 24 -3.12 9.63 -21.17
CA ASN A 24 -3.53 8.69 -22.19
C ASN A 24 -3.66 7.29 -21.57
N PRO A 25 -4.85 6.94 -21.05
CA PRO A 25 -5.09 5.63 -20.45
C PRO A 25 -5.22 4.57 -21.54
N LYS A 26 -4.13 4.33 -22.27
CA LYS A 26 -4.00 3.26 -23.26
C LYS A 26 -2.78 2.43 -22.92
N THR A 27 -2.93 1.11 -22.87
CA THR A 27 -1.80 0.19 -22.79
C THR A 27 -0.97 0.29 -24.06
N LEU A 28 0.27 -0.22 -24.03
CA LEU A 28 1.11 -0.29 -25.24
C LEU A 28 0.44 -1.11 -26.36
N SER A 29 -0.47 -2.02 -26.00
CA SER A 29 -1.29 -2.83 -26.91
C SER A 29 -2.61 -2.15 -27.34
N GLY A 30 -2.87 -0.91 -26.90
CA GLY A 30 -4.03 -0.10 -27.31
C GLY A 30 -5.30 -0.28 -26.48
N GLU A 31 -5.29 -1.12 -25.45
CA GLU A 31 -6.45 -1.33 -24.56
C GLU A 31 -6.63 -0.16 -23.60
N ALA A 32 -7.89 0.16 -23.26
CA ALA A 32 -8.18 1.22 -22.30
C ALA A 32 -7.71 0.81 -20.89
N ILE A 33 -6.84 1.61 -20.28
CA ILE A 33 -6.45 1.44 -18.89
C ILE A 33 -7.62 1.91 -18.03
N ALA A 34 -8.25 0.98 -17.32
CA ALA A 34 -9.27 1.28 -16.32
C ALA A 34 -8.61 1.91 -15.08
N LEU A 35 -8.33 3.21 -15.14
CA LEU A 35 -7.86 3.96 -13.98
C LEU A 35 -9.03 4.14 -12.99
N PRO A 36 -8.80 3.92 -11.69
CA PRO A 36 -9.82 4.15 -10.66
C PRO A 36 -10.23 5.63 -10.69
N LYS A 37 -11.47 5.90 -11.11
CA LYS A 37 -12.07 7.25 -11.13
C LYS A 37 -12.50 7.75 -9.75
N ASN A 38 -12.51 6.89 -8.74
CA ASN A 38 -12.95 7.26 -7.39
C ASN A 38 -11.83 8.00 -6.65
N ASN A 39 -11.83 9.32 -6.75
CA ASN A 39 -10.92 10.20 -6.01
C ASN A 39 -11.59 10.84 -4.78
N GLN A 40 -12.70 10.26 -4.31
CA GLN A 40 -13.40 10.76 -3.14
C GLN A 40 -12.62 10.36 -1.88
N ILE A 41 -12.15 11.35 -1.15
CA ILE A 41 -11.53 11.14 0.16
C ILE A 41 -12.66 10.95 1.17
N ASP A 42 -13.02 9.70 1.40
CA ASP A 42 -14.04 9.34 2.37
C ASP A 42 -13.47 9.33 3.80
N LYS A 43 -14.32 9.62 4.79
CA LYS A 43 -13.94 9.54 6.22
C LYS A 43 -13.38 8.16 6.59
N LYS A 44 -13.91 7.09 6.00
CA LYS A 44 -13.41 5.71 6.17
C LYS A 44 -11.94 5.57 5.73
N LEU A 45 -11.55 6.22 4.63
CA LEU A 45 -10.18 6.20 4.11
C LEU A 45 -9.23 6.95 5.03
N ILE A 46 -9.62 8.13 5.51
CA ILE A 46 -8.78 8.95 6.42
C ILE A 46 -8.55 8.19 7.73
N THR A 47 -9.62 7.69 8.36
CA THR A 47 -9.52 6.95 9.62
C THR A 47 -8.70 5.67 9.45
N GLY A 48 -8.90 4.93 8.35
CA GLY A 48 -8.10 3.75 8.04
C GLY A 48 -6.62 4.06 7.83
N ALA A 49 -6.30 5.13 7.09
CA ALA A 49 -4.92 5.56 6.85
C ALA A 49 -4.20 5.97 8.15
N ILE A 50 -4.89 6.68 9.04
CA ILE A 50 -4.34 7.07 10.35
C ILE A 50 -4.07 5.84 11.22
N LEU A 51 -5.05 4.94 11.39
CA LEU A 51 -4.88 3.71 12.17
C LEU A 51 -3.74 2.83 11.62
N PHE A 52 -3.69 2.69 10.29
CA PHE A 52 -2.65 1.92 9.62
C PHE A 52 -1.26 2.55 9.81
N GLY A 53 -1.16 3.87 9.66
CA GLY A 53 0.09 4.61 9.88
C GLY A 53 0.60 4.52 11.33
N ILE A 54 -0.30 4.62 12.31
CA ILE A 54 0.03 4.44 13.73
C ILE A 54 0.52 3.00 13.99
N GLY A 55 -0.19 1.99 13.47
CA GLY A 55 0.20 0.59 13.62
C GLY A 55 1.59 0.30 13.03
N TRP A 56 1.87 0.83 11.84
CA TRP A 56 3.19 0.71 11.22
C TRP A 56 4.27 1.48 12.00
N GLY A 57 4.00 2.70 12.45
CA GLY A 57 4.94 3.49 13.26
C GLY A 57 5.33 2.79 14.57
N ILE A 58 4.37 2.17 15.25
CA ILE A 58 4.61 1.41 16.50
C ILE A 58 5.37 0.11 16.22
N ALA A 59 5.00 -0.62 15.16
CA ALA A 59 5.65 -1.88 14.82
C ALA A 59 7.09 -1.70 14.30
N GLY A 60 7.45 -0.52 13.81
CA GLY A 60 8.77 -0.22 13.26
C GLY A 60 9.10 -0.96 11.95
N ILE A 61 8.15 -1.73 11.41
CA ILE A 61 8.33 -2.61 10.25
C ILE A 61 7.31 -2.27 9.17
N CYS A 62 7.81 -2.00 7.96
CA CYS A 62 6.97 -1.80 6.80
C CYS A 62 6.38 -3.14 6.32
N PRO A 63 5.12 -3.18 5.84
CA PRO A 63 4.53 -4.40 5.28
C PRO A 63 5.35 -4.96 4.10
N ALA A 64 6.08 -4.11 3.36
CA ALA A 64 6.93 -4.54 2.25
C ALA A 64 8.15 -5.37 2.71
N PRO A 65 8.98 -4.91 3.67
CA PRO A 65 10.06 -5.71 4.22
C PRO A 65 9.55 -6.88 5.06
N ALA A 66 8.32 -6.88 5.59
CA ALA A 66 7.78 -8.09 6.24
C ALA A 66 7.85 -9.30 5.30
N ILE A 67 7.49 -9.13 4.02
CA ILE A 67 7.55 -10.19 3.02
C ILE A 67 9.01 -10.61 2.74
N THR A 68 9.95 -9.66 2.71
CA THR A 68 11.37 -9.98 2.49
C THR A 68 12.06 -10.56 3.73
N LEU A 69 11.63 -10.19 4.94
CA LEU A 69 12.11 -10.70 6.23
C LEU A 69 11.71 -12.16 6.45
N ILE A 70 10.55 -12.59 5.94
CA ILE A 70 10.19 -14.02 5.85
C ILE A 70 11.24 -14.77 5.01
N GLY A 71 11.66 -14.20 3.89
CA GLY A 71 12.72 -14.77 3.03
C GLY A 71 14.10 -14.82 3.71
N LEU A 72 14.32 -13.99 4.73
CA LEU A 72 15.54 -13.97 5.55
C LEU A 72 15.44 -14.88 6.79
N GLY A 73 14.34 -15.61 6.99
CA GLY A 73 14.18 -16.60 8.07
C GLY A 73 13.71 -16.04 9.42
N TYR A 74 13.21 -14.79 9.48
CA TYR A 74 12.70 -14.21 10.72
C TYR A 74 11.27 -14.69 11.00
N PHE A 75 11.12 -15.64 11.92
CA PHE A 75 9.83 -16.21 12.30
C PHE A 75 8.90 -15.23 13.07
N GLU A 76 9.43 -14.18 13.69
CA GLU A 76 8.63 -13.17 14.40
C GLU A 76 7.66 -12.42 13.48
N VAL A 77 7.96 -12.37 12.18
CA VAL A 77 7.13 -11.70 11.18
C VAL A 77 5.76 -12.37 11.00
N TRP A 78 5.65 -13.67 11.31
CA TRP A 78 4.38 -14.38 11.25
C TRP A 78 3.32 -13.79 12.18
N TYR A 79 3.71 -13.34 13.37
CA TYR A 79 2.79 -12.70 14.31
C TYR A 79 2.26 -11.37 13.77
N PHE A 80 3.14 -10.56 13.16
CA PHE A 80 2.75 -9.31 12.53
C PHE A 80 1.80 -9.53 11.34
N ILE A 81 2.12 -10.48 10.48
CA ILE A 81 1.29 -10.81 9.31
C ILE A 81 -0.06 -11.38 9.74
N ALA A 82 -0.10 -12.26 10.73
CA ALA A 82 -1.35 -12.80 11.26
C ALA A 82 -2.25 -11.69 11.83
N ALA A 83 -1.68 -10.76 12.62
CA ALA A 83 -2.41 -9.62 13.15
C ALA A 83 -2.90 -8.67 12.03
N MET A 84 -2.07 -8.41 11.01
CA MET A 84 -2.44 -7.59 9.85
C MET A 84 -3.59 -8.23 9.04
N LEU A 85 -3.50 -9.54 8.77
CA LEU A 85 -4.54 -10.30 8.08
C LEU A 85 -5.84 -10.31 8.88
N LEU A 86 -5.78 -10.52 10.19
CA LEU A 86 -6.95 -10.44 11.07
C LEU A 86 -7.62 -9.07 11.01
N GLY A 87 -6.84 -7.99 11.11
CA GLY A 87 -7.36 -6.62 10.99
C GLY A 87 -8.04 -6.37 9.63
N MET A 88 -7.43 -6.81 8.54
CA MET A 88 -8.01 -6.71 7.20
C MET A 88 -9.30 -7.54 7.05
N LEU A 89 -9.34 -8.76 7.60
CA LEU A 89 -10.52 -9.61 7.56
C LEU A 89 -11.67 -9.01 8.37
N ILE A 90 -11.40 -8.53 9.58
CA ILE A 90 -12.39 -7.85 10.43
C ILE A 90 -12.94 -6.63 9.71
N HIS A 91 -12.06 -5.78 9.16
CA HIS A 91 -12.50 -4.62 8.39
C HIS A 91 -13.30 -5.00 7.15
N ARG A 92 -12.92 -6.06 6.43
CA ARG A 92 -13.64 -6.55 5.25
C ARG A 92 -15.01 -7.09 5.59
N LEU A 93 -15.17 -7.78 6.73
CA LEU A 93 -16.46 -8.24 7.22
C LEU A 93 -17.35 -7.06 7.60
N TRP A 94 -16.76 -6.04 8.25
CA TRP A 94 -17.51 -4.86 8.70
C TRP A 94 -17.86 -3.88 7.57
N ALA A 95 -17.02 -3.80 6.53
CA ALA A 95 -17.25 -2.96 5.36
C ALA A 95 -18.16 -3.59 4.29
N LYS A 96 -18.44 -4.90 4.40
CA LYS A 96 -19.39 -5.63 3.52
C LYS A 96 -20.85 -5.51 4.00
N GLN A 97 -21.11 -4.76 5.08
CA GLN A 97 -22.42 -4.45 5.63
C GLN A 97 -22.79 -3.00 5.33
#